data_AF-A0A2S7CNQ2-F1
#
_entry.id   AF-A0A2S7CNQ2-F1
#
_cell.length_a   1.000
_cell.length_b   1.000
_cell.length_c   1.000
_cell.angle_alpha   90.00
_cell.angle_beta   90.00
_cell.angle_gamma   90.00
#
_symmetry.space_group_name_H-M   'P 1'
#
loop_
_entity.id
_entity.type
_entity.pdbx_description
1 polymer ?
#
loop_
_entity_poly.entity_id
_entity_poly.type
_entity_poly.pdbx_seq_one_letter_code
_entity_poly.pdbx_strand_id
1 'polypeptide(L)'
;MNWALDALGLDVDADARAIKRAYAARLKLTRPDDDPAGFQQLHETYQAALAWSRHRAEMVNANDSAQLPNDDTPELAVLRNDSATVPPRIAVPVPPQVQAIDTRRTESPEMTQLDAIPRPVPTIAADWISPPQVPQAAVDVQQVQRRVLQQAGAIHPQELQQWLMAQPELWSLEHKSQISSALQHSLLAGTHALSEDNYDVLADFFDWERALDAPDPYLVASARLQMHRRWLLQPEGHTQLAIHLQHLGDASASVLQVRKLLEWLGPAESEGAAFAALLWPWRANQVRLLLDLIGYVPDGRKPLPPLDRESAQRWYVASQRDVFNPVIAILGLARSAIVGTAIFLLFLLLAMIDHNPSPGMSPVLEVGLYGAATCIVGWATWYCVMSLLRWQCRPETDPRLTRPLLQRLFIPAVGMLAGGLIFVDLKQMATFIALPLLPIALLRWIRRDRVTFQFQWSWGWAWVALLCTKAAFMGFGYLVLYPQAALLGTAIAWSADLISQWNARRTAAH
;
A
#
# COMPACT_ATOMS: atom_id res chain seq x y z
N MET A 1 -29.00 -16.72 11.67
CA MET A 1 -30.06 -15.76 12.01
C MET A 1 -31.02 -15.66 10.83
N ASN A 2 -32.06 -16.53 10.80
CA ASN A 2 -33.10 -16.53 9.73
C ASN A 2 -34.29 -15.60 10.01
N TRP A 3 -34.39 -15.05 11.23
CA TRP A 3 -35.57 -14.29 11.67
C TRP A 3 -35.91 -13.08 10.78
N ALA A 4 -34.92 -12.44 10.15
CA ALA A 4 -35.13 -11.28 9.28
C ALA A 4 -35.73 -11.68 7.91
N LEU A 5 -35.40 -12.87 7.40
CA LEU A 5 -36.02 -13.43 6.20
C LEU A 5 -37.45 -13.87 6.50
N ASP A 6 -37.66 -14.53 7.65
CA ASP A 6 -38.99 -14.92 8.13
C ASP A 6 -39.88 -13.68 8.33
N ALA A 7 -39.34 -12.60 8.91
CA ALA A 7 -40.04 -11.33 9.07
C ALA A 7 -40.43 -10.72 7.72
N LEU A 8 -39.58 -10.84 6.68
CA LEU A 8 -39.88 -10.42 5.30
C LEU A 8 -40.80 -11.41 4.54
N GLY A 9 -41.13 -12.57 5.12
CA GLY A 9 -41.92 -13.63 4.49
C GLY A 9 -41.18 -14.31 3.35
N LEU A 10 -39.85 -14.37 3.43
CA LEU A 10 -38.98 -14.95 2.42
C LEU A 10 -38.40 -16.27 2.92
N ASP A 11 -38.18 -17.18 1.97
CA ASP A 11 -37.52 -18.46 2.26
C ASP A 11 -36.07 -18.25 2.69
N VAL A 12 -35.51 -19.23 3.40
CA VAL A 12 -34.14 -19.23 3.93
C VAL A 12 -33.11 -19.07 2.80
N ASP A 13 -33.45 -19.53 1.59
CA ASP A 13 -32.64 -19.49 0.37
C ASP A 13 -32.85 -18.25 -0.51
N ALA A 14 -33.48 -17.19 0.02
CA ALA A 14 -33.77 -16.00 -0.77
C ALA A 14 -32.52 -15.17 -1.16
N ASP A 15 -32.34 -14.95 -2.45
CA ASP A 15 -31.29 -14.10 -3.01
C ASP A 15 -31.50 -12.60 -2.73
N ALA A 16 -30.42 -11.81 -2.80
CA ALA A 16 -30.43 -10.36 -2.62
C ALA A 16 -31.46 -9.61 -3.51
N ARG A 17 -31.80 -10.15 -4.69
CA ARG A 17 -32.85 -9.60 -5.57
C ARG A 17 -34.26 -9.82 -4.99
N ALA A 18 -34.52 -10.98 -4.37
CA ALA A 18 -35.79 -11.30 -3.74
C ALA A 18 -36.01 -10.44 -2.48
N ILE A 19 -34.96 -10.24 -1.68
CA ILE A 19 -34.97 -9.37 -0.49
C ILE A 19 -35.31 -7.93 -0.87
N LYS A 20 -34.65 -7.37 -1.91
CA LYS A 20 -34.94 -6.02 -2.42
C LYS A 20 -36.36 -5.88 -2.94
N ARG A 21 -36.90 -6.90 -3.60
CA ARG A 21 -38.28 -6.89 -4.12
C ARG A 21 -39.30 -6.91 -2.99
N ALA A 22 -39.09 -7.72 -1.95
CA ALA A 22 -39.97 -7.79 -0.78
C ALA A 22 -39.95 -6.47 0.02
N TYR A 23 -38.76 -5.87 0.18
CA TYR A 23 -38.61 -4.55 0.77
C TYR A 23 -39.36 -3.47 -0.02
N ALA A 24 -39.19 -3.43 -1.35
CA ALA A 24 -39.90 -2.47 -2.20
C ALA A 24 -41.42 -2.64 -2.20
N ALA A 25 -41.91 -3.88 -2.05
CA ALA A 25 -43.34 -4.16 -1.94
C ALA A 25 -43.92 -3.63 -0.61
N ARG A 26 -43.20 -3.81 0.50
CA ARG A 26 -43.63 -3.33 1.82
C ARG A 26 -43.44 -1.84 2.01
N LEU A 27 -42.39 -1.26 1.43
CA LEU A 27 -42.15 0.18 1.42
C LEU A 27 -43.27 0.97 0.72
N LYS A 28 -44.00 0.34 -0.22
CA LYS A 28 -45.19 0.95 -0.83
C LYS A 28 -46.39 1.04 0.11
N LEU A 29 -46.40 0.21 1.16
CA LEU A 29 -47.47 0.15 2.16
C LEU A 29 -47.14 1.01 3.38
N THR A 30 -45.87 1.04 3.82
CA THR A 30 -45.38 1.93 4.89
C THR A 30 -44.85 3.22 4.30
N ARG A 31 -45.69 4.26 4.24
CA ARG A 31 -45.23 5.62 3.90
C ARG A 31 -44.48 6.22 5.10
N PRO A 32 -43.28 6.78 4.90
CA PRO A 32 -42.45 7.31 5.98
C PRO A 32 -43.08 8.53 6.69
N ASP A 33 -44.07 9.18 6.06
CA ASP A 33 -44.80 10.32 6.64
C ASP A 33 -45.87 9.89 7.66
N ASP A 34 -46.39 8.66 7.56
CA ASP A 34 -47.48 8.15 8.40
C ASP A 34 -46.97 7.30 9.59
N ASP A 35 -45.84 6.59 9.44
CA ASP A 35 -45.24 5.78 10.50
C ASP A 35 -43.69 5.72 10.40
N PRO A 36 -42.98 6.68 11.02
CA PRO A 36 -41.51 6.71 10.99
C PRO A 36 -40.87 5.55 11.75
N ALA A 37 -41.53 5.03 12.80
CA ALA A 37 -41.03 3.90 13.57
C ALA A 37 -41.15 2.59 12.77
N GLY A 38 -42.28 2.39 12.09
CA GLY A 38 -42.49 1.25 11.18
C GLY A 38 -41.55 1.26 9.99
N PHE A 39 -41.19 2.44 9.47
CA PHE A 39 -40.17 2.57 8.43
C PHE A 39 -38.78 2.17 8.93
N GLN A 40 -38.36 2.65 10.11
CA GLN A 40 -37.07 2.30 10.70
C GLN A 40 -36.97 0.79 10.95
N GLN A 41 -38.01 0.18 11.54
CA GLN A 41 -38.05 -1.26 11.78
C GLN A 41 -38.00 -2.08 10.48
N LEU A 42 -38.68 -1.63 9.42
CA LEU A 42 -38.61 -2.27 8.10
C LEU A 42 -37.21 -2.14 7.47
N HIS A 43 -36.56 -0.98 7.65
CA HIS A 43 -35.22 -0.75 7.12
C HIS A 43 -34.15 -1.58 7.84
N GLU A 44 -34.22 -1.66 9.17
CA GLU A 44 -33.36 -2.52 9.99
C GLU A 44 -33.52 -4.00 9.62
N THR A 45 -34.77 -4.45 9.44
CA THR A 45 -35.07 -5.83 9.00
C THR A 45 -34.49 -6.12 7.62
N TYR A 46 -34.58 -5.17 6.69
CA TYR A 46 -33.98 -5.27 5.35
C TYR A 46 -32.44 -5.34 5.39
N GLN A 47 -31.79 -4.51 6.19
CA GLN A 47 -30.34 -4.52 6.35
C GLN A 47 -29.85 -5.84 6.96
N ALA A 48 -30.54 -6.35 7.99
CA ALA A 48 -30.25 -7.63 8.62
C ALA A 48 -30.39 -8.80 7.64
N ALA A 49 -31.44 -8.81 6.81
CA ALA A 49 -31.63 -9.82 5.77
C ALA A 49 -30.54 -9.78 4.68
N LEU A 50 -30.11 -8.58 4.27
CA LEU A 50 -29.04 -8.42 3.28
C LEU A 50 -27.67 -8.84 3.82
N ALA A 51 -27.39 -8.53 5.08
CA ALA A 51 -26.17 -8.98 5.77
C ALA A 51 -26.13 -10.50 5.91
N TRP A 52 -27.27 -11.13 6.26
CA TRP A 52 -27.39 -12.59 6.31
C TRP A 52 -27.17 -13.25 4.95
N SER A 53 -27.75 -12.71 3.87
CA SER A 53 -27.55 -13.20 2.50
C SER A 53 -26.08 -13.08 2.05
N ARG A 54 -25.40 -11.97 2.38
CA ARG A 54 -23.96 -11.78 2.08
C ARG A 54 -23.08 -12.74 2.87
N HIS A 55 -23.32 -12.86 4.17
CA HIS A 55 -22.55 -13.77 5.02
C HIS A 55 -22.76 -15.24 4.61
N ARG A 56 -23.97 -15.60 4.16
CA ARG A 56 -24.24 -16.92 3.57
C ARG A 56 -23.50 -17.11 2.24
N ALA A 57 -23.50 -16.12 1.35
CA ALA A 57 -22.73 -16.20 0.11
C ALA A 57 -21.22 -16.34 0.39
N GLU A 58 -20.71 -15.65 1.40
CA GLU A 58 -19.33 -15.79 1.89
C GLU A 58 -19.08 -17.16 2.50
N MET A 59 -20.02 -17.75 3.26
CA MET A 59 -19.89 -19.10 3.83
C MET A 59 -20.00 -20.20 2.78
N VAL A 60 -20.86 -20.05 1.77
CA VAL A 60 -20.93 -20.94 0.61
C VAL A 60 -19.64 -20.83 -0.21
N ASN A 61 -19.12 -19.61 -0.43
CA ASN A 61 -17.82 -19.39 -1.08
C ASN A 61 -16.63 -19.89 -0.23
N ALA A 62 -16.73 -19.87 1.10
CA ALA A 62 -15.73 -20.40 2.03
C ALA A 62 -15.72 -21.94 2.09
N ASN A 63 -16.89 -22.57 1.92
CA ASN A 63 -17.02 -24.02 1.84
C ASN A 63 -16.72 -24.55 0.41
N ASP A 64 -16.97 -23.74 -0.62
CA ASP A 64 -16.55 -23.95 -2.01
C ASP A 64 -15.12 -23.43 -2.29
N SER A 65 -14.40 -22.89 -1.30
CA SER A 65 -12.92 -22.78 -1.41
C SER A 65 -12.21 -24.12 -1.16
N ALA A 66 -12.99 -25.19 -0.92
CA ALA A 66 -12.58 -26.58 -1.15
C ALA A 66 -12.90 -27.09 -2.57
N GLN A 67 -13.60 -26.32 -3.43
CA GLN A 67 -13.81 -26.61 -4.85
C GLN A 67 -14.31 -25.38 -5.64
N LEU A 68 -13.38 -24.60 -6.19
CA LEU A 68 -13.66 -23.55 -7.19
C LEU A 68 -13.62 -24.13 -8.61
N PRO A 69 -14.46 -23.65 -9.55
CA PRO A 69 -13.97 -22.60 -10.46
C PRO A 69 -14.99 -21.53 -10.92
N ASN A 70 -14.43 -20.34 -11.24
CA ASN A 70 -14.78 -19.23 -12.18
C ASN A 70 -16.05 -19.35 -13.07
N ASP A 71 -16.73 -18.30 -13.57
CA ASP A 71 -16.39 -16.90 -13.87
C ASP A 71 -17.70 -16.07 -14.11
N ASP A 72 -17.54 -14.79 -14.45
CA ASP A 72 -18.44 -13.91 -15.24
C ASP A 72 -19.25 -12.82 -14.52
N THR A 73 -18.75 -11.58 -14.64
CA THR A 73 -19.61 -10.38 -14.70
C THR A 73 -19.28 -9.60 -15.97
N PRO A 74 -20.26 -9.30 -16.84
CA PRO A 74 -20.02 -8.57 -18.07
C PRO A 74 -19.88 -7.06 -17.84
N GLU A 75 -19.03 -6.48 -18.66
CA GLU A 75 -18.86 -5.06 -18.96
C GLU A 75 -20.20 -4.37 -19.26
N LEU A 76 -20.49 -3.27 -18.55
CA LEU A 76 -21.43 -2.25 -19.00
C LEU A 76 -20.75 -0.88 -18.98
N ALA A 77 -20.51 -0.42 -20.20
CA ALA A 77 -20.15 0.92 -20.60
C ALA A 77 -20.95 1.99 -19.84
N VAL A 78 -20.22 2.89 -19.16
CA VAL A 78 -20.74 4.22 -18.84
C VAL A 78 -20.17 5.19 -19.86
N LEU A 79 -21.11 5.81 -20.57
CA LEU A 79 -20.94 6.84 -21.56
C LEU A 79 -19.95 7.92 -21.10
N ARG A 80 -18.86 8.02 -21.87
CA ARG A 80 -18.06 9.22 -22.02
C ARG A 80 -18.96 10.32 -22.59
N ASN A 81 -19.30 11.28 -21.75
CA ASN A 81 -19.89 12.54 -22.20
C ASN A 81 -18.82 13.62 -22.08
N ASP A 82 -18.25 13.97 -23.23
CA ASP A 82 -17.54 15.21 -23.42
C ASP A 82 -18.54 16.36 -23.28
N SER A 83 -18.40 17.15 -22.23
CA SER A 83 -18.94 18.51 -22.15
C SER A 83 -18.00 19.35 -21.30
N ALA A 84 -17.03 19.94 -21.98
CA ALA A 84 -16.33 21.10 -21.49
C ALA A 84 -17.33 22.25 -21.40
N THR A 85 -17.81 22.55 -20.20
CA THR A 85 -18.36 23.87 -19.89
C THR A 85 -18.10 24.18 -18.42
N VAL A 86 -17.35 25.26 -18.23
CA VAL A 86 -16.97 25.87 -16.96
C VAL A 86 -18.21 26.11 -16.09
N PRO A 87 -18.27 25.67 -14.81
CA PRO A 87 -19.29 26.15 -13.89
C PRO A 87 -18.91 27.55 -13.36
N PRO A 88 -19.85 28.51 -13.33
CA PRO A 88 -19.59 29.85 -12.85
C PRO A 88 -19.42 29.89 -11.33
N ARG A 89 -18.52 30.76 -10.91
CA ARG A 89 -18.25 31.17 -9.53
C ARG A 89 -19.53 31.76 -8.92
N ILE A 90 -20.15 31.07 -7.97
CA ILE A 90 -21.25 31.64 -7.16
C ILE A 90 -20.63 32.74 -6.29
N ALA A 91 -21.02 33.98 -6.57
CA ALA A 91 -20.66 35.15 -5.79
C ALA A 91 -21.49 35.19 -4.50
N VAL A 92 -20.81 35.30 -3.36
CA VAL A 92 -21.41 35.61 -2.07
C VAL A 92 -21.93 37.06 -2.11
N PRO A 93 -23.19 37.36 -1.76
CA PRO A 93 -23.64 38.74 -1.64
C PRO A 93 -23.10 39.34 -0.34
N VAL A 94 -22.34 40.42 -0.52
CA VAL A 94 -21.86 41.35 0.52
C VAL A 94 -23.07 42.10 1.12
N PRO A 95 -23.23 42.20 2.45
CA PRO A 95 -24.25 43.06 3.05
C PRO A 95 -23.89 44.55 2.86
N PRO A 96 -24.86 45.44 2.60
CA PRO A 96 -24.59 46.85 2.35
C PRO A 96 -24.11 47.57 3.61
N GLN A 97 -23.06 48.35 3.42
CA GLN A 97 -22.46 49.26 4.39
C GLN A 97 -23.46 50.37 4.76
N VAL A 98 -23.78 50.49 6.05
CA VAL A 98 -24.51 51.63 6.60
C VAL A 98 -23.58 52.85 6.52
N GLN A 99 -23.91 53.76 5.62
CA GLN A 99 -23.24 55.05 5.49
C GLN A 99 -23.54 55.92 6.71
N ALA A 100 -22.48 56.52 7.24
CA ALA A 100 -22.51 57.55 8.24
C ALA A 100 -23.37 58.72 7.76
N ILE A 101 -24.39 59.10 8.54
CA ILE A 101 -25.06 60.38 8.40
C ILE A 101 -24.77 61.22 9.64
N ASP A 102 -24.06 62.29 9.31
CA ASP A 102 -23.61 63.46 10.01
C ASP A 102 -24.50 63.96 11.15
N THR A 103 -23.87 64.20 12.29
CA THR A 103 -24.39 64.95 13.43
C THR A 103 -24.56 66.43 13.08
N ARG A 104 -25.80 66.94 13.10
CA ARG A 104 -26.05 68.34 13.44
C ARG A 104 -27.13 68.48 14.51
N ARG A 105 -26.62 68.84 15.70
CA ARG A 105 -27.15 69.78 16.68
C ARG A 105 -28.36 70.59 16.17
N THR A 106 -29.42 70.68 16.99
CA THR A 106 -30.10 71.92 17.41
C THR A 106 -31.43 71.61 18.12
N GLU A 107 -31.47 71.99 19.41
CA GLU A 107 -32.59 72.55 20.19
C GLU A 107 -33.83 71.71 20.56
N SER A 108 -34.03 71.56 21.88
CA SER A 108 -35.33 71.39 22.55
C SER A 108 -36.29 72.56 22.21
N PRO A 109 -37.61 72.40 22.35
CA PRO A 109 -38.23 72.65 23.66
C PRO A 109 -39.43 71.75 24.03
N GLU A 110 -39.43 71.35 25.30
CA GLU A 110 -40.53 71.38 26.28
C GLU A 110 -41.93 71.80 25.79
N MET A 111 -42.94 70.93 25.95
CA MET A 111 -44.29 71.32 26.38
C MET A 111 -45.17 70.12 26.75
N THR A 112 -45.54 70.09 28.03
CA THR A 112 -46.90 69.84 28.55
C THR A 112 -47.52 68.43 28.42
N GLN A 113 -47.27 67.68 29.49
CA GLN A 113 -48.14 66.75 30.20
C GLN A 113 -49.63 67.17 30.26
N LEU A 114 -50.58 66.28 29.92
CA LEU A 114 -51.79 65.98 30.75
C LEU A 114 -52.67 64.86 30.15
N ASP A 115 -53.10 63.98 31.06
CA ASP A 115 -54.34 63.20 31.09
C ASP A 115 -54.56 61.99 30.17
N ALA A 116 -54.23 60.80 30.71
CA ALA A 116 -55.16 59.65 30.70
C ALA A 116 -54.86 58.70 31.86
N ILE A 117 -55.85 58.52 32.74
CA ILE A 117 -55.84 57.69 33.95
C ILE A 117 -55.61 56.20 33.59
N PRO A 118 -54.69 55.48 34.27
CA PRO A 118 -54.40 54.07 33.99
C PRO A 118 -55.44 53.13 34.62
N ARG A 119 -55.94 52.16 33.85
CA ARG A 119 -56.64 50.98 34.40
C ARG A 119 -55.60 50.02 34.99
N PRO A 120 -55.76 49.52 36.24
CA PRO A 120 -54.82 48.57 36.80
C PRO A 120 -55.08 47.18 36.21
N VAL A 121 -54.25 46.76 35.27
CA VAL A 121 -54.01 45.33 35.01
C VAL A 121 -52.93 44.92 36.00
N PRO A 122 -53.13 43.91 36.86
CA PRO A 122 -52.07 43.43 37.73
C PRO A 122 -51.00 42.77 36.86
N THR A 123 -49.91 43.49 36.60
CA THR A 123 -48.64 42.92 36.14
C THR A 123 -48.16 42.01 37.25
N ILE A 124 -48.35 40.71 37.09
CA ILE A 124 -47.55 39.72 37.81
C ILE A 124 -46.12 39.99 37.36
N ALA A 125 -45.36 40.71 38.19
CA ALA A 125 -43.93 40.77 38.09
C ALA A 125 -43.42 39.35 38.38
N ALA A 126 -43.34 38.54 37.33
CA ALA A 126 -42.42 37.42 37.32
C ALA A 126 -41.02 38.04 37.30
N ASP A 127 -40.53 38.37 38.49
CA ASP A 127 -39.10 38.47 38.76
C ASP A 127 -38.52 37.09 38.48
N TRP A 128 -38.27 36.83 37.19
CA TRP A 128 -37.29 35.83 36.80
C TRP A 128 -35.98 36.38 37.33
N ILE A 129 -35.55 35.82 38.46
CA ILE A 129 -34.18 35.95 38.94
C ILE A 129 -33.31 35.46 37.78
N SER A 130 -32.84 36.38 36.94
CA SER A 130 -31.76 36.10 36.02
C SER A 130 -30.63 35.56 36.88
N PRO A 131 -30.20 34.30 36.72
CA PRO A 131 -29.08 33.79 37.49
C PRO A 131 -27.90 34.75 37.26
N PRO A 132 -27.13 35.09 38.30
CA PRO A 132 -26.04 36.03 38.18
C PRO A 132 -25.17 35.60 37.01
N GLN A 133 -25.02 36.47 36.01
CA GLN A 133 -24.05 36.29 34.94
C GLN A 133 -22.67 36.36 35.59
N VAL A 134 -22.19 35.21 36.06
CA VAL A 134 -20.77 35.02 36.34
C VAL A 134 -20.07 35.36 35.03
N PRO A 135 -19.06 36.24 35.03
CA PRO A 135 -18.27 36.49 33.83
C PRO A 135 -17.70 35.15 33.38
N GLN A 136 -18.31 34.53 32.37
CA GLN A 136 -17.74 33.39 31.69
C GLN A 136 -16.49 33.94 31.03
N ALA A 137 -15.33 33.74 31.67
CA ALA A 137 -14.06 33.97 31.02
C ALA A 137 -14.13 33.21 29.70
N ALA A 138 -14.07 33.95 28.58
CA ALA A 138 -14.24 33.38 27.25
C ALA A 138 -13.29 32.18 27.11
N VAL A 139 -13.85 30.96 27.08
CA VAL A 139 -13.05 29.75 26.95
C VAL A 139 -12.44 29.78 25.56
N ASP A 140 -11.12 29.89 25.47
CA ASP A 140 -10.43 29.86 24.19
C ASP A 140 -10.44 28.43 23.62
N VAL A 141 -11.44 28.17 22.76
CA VAL A 141 -11.65 26.88 22.08
C VAL A 141 -10.38 26.38 21.40
N GLN A 142 -9.56 27.27 20.80
CA GLN A 142 -8.32 26.86 20.12
C GLN A 142 -7.21 26.47 21.10
N GLN A 143 -7.17 27.06 22.29
CA GLN A 143 -6.22 26.66 23.32
C GLN A 143 -6.57 25.28 23.88
N VAL A 144 -7.86 25.03 24.16
CA VAL A 144 -8.33 23.72 24.65
C VAL A 144 -8.08 22.65 23.60
N GLN A 145 -8.43 22.92 22.34
CA GLN A 145 -8.17 22.02 21.22
C GLN A 145 -6.68 21.63 21.12
N ARG A 146 -5.76 22.60 21.17
CA ARG A 146 -4.31 22.33 21.13
C ARG A 146 -3.85 21.47 22.31
N ARG A 147 -4.36 21.74 23.52
CA ARG A 147 -4.04 20.97 24.72
C ARG A 147 -4.51 19.51 24.58
N VAL A 148 -5.75 19.30 24.11
CA VAL A 148 -6.31 17.96 23.88
C VAL A 148 -5.47 17.21 22.84
N LEU A 149 -5.17 17.82 21.69
CA LEU A 149 -4.38 17.18 20.63
C LEU A 149 -2.94 16.87 21.08
N GLN A 150 -2.32 17.76 21.87
CA GLN A 150 -0.99 17.53 22.42
C GLN A 150 -0.99 16.34 23.39
N GLN A 151 -1.99 16.26 24.28
CA GLN A 151 -2.12 15.17 25.24
C GLN A 151 -2.45 13.84 24.55
N ALA A 152 -3.30 13.88 23.52
CA ALA A 152 -3.70 12.70 22.76
C ALA A 152 -2.58 12.14 21.88
N GLY A 153 -1.53 12.92 21.59
CA GLY A 153 -0.29 12.39 21.00
C GLY A 153 0.53 11.60 22.02
N ALA A 154 0.74 12.19 23.20
CA ALA A 154 1.75 11.73 24.17
C ALA A 154 1.33 10.57 25.08
N ILE A 155 0.02 10.32 25.24
CA ILE A 155 -0.51 9.46 26.30
C ILE A 155 -1.24 8.23 25.73
N HIS A 156 -1.21 7.13 26.50
CA HIS A 156 -1.93 5.89 26.18
C HIS A 156 -3.46 6.08 26.19
N PRO A 157 -4.22 5.28 25.42
CA PRO A 157 -5.66 5.51 25.20
C PRO A 157 -6.49 5.51 26.50
N GLN A 158 -6.16 4.66 27.47
CA GLN A 158 -6.87 4.57 28.75
C GLN A 158 -6.65 5.82 29.62
N GLU A 159 -5.41 6.30 29.69
CA GLU A 159 -5.04 7.50 30.43
C GLU A 159 -5.63 8.76 29.77
N LEU A 160 -5.70 8.77 28.43
CA LEU A 160 -6.36 9.84 27.66
C LEU A 160 -7.84 9.94 28.03
N GLN A 161 -8.56 8.81 28.09
CA GLN A 161 -9.97 8.79 28.49
C GLN A 161 -10.18 9.36 29.90
N GLN A 162 -9.34 8.94 30.86
CA GLN A 162 -9.40 9.45 32.24
C GLN A 162 -9.10 10.95 32.30
N TRP A 163 -8.09 11.41 31.55
CA TRP A 163 -7.72 12.82 31.49
C TRP A 163 -8.83 13.68 30.88
N LEU A 164 -9.50 13.21 29.83
CA LEU A 164 -10.64 13.90 29.19
C LEU A 164 -11.81 14.06 30.18
N MET A 165 -12.14 13.02 30.96
CA MET A 165 -13.18 13.09 31.99
C MET A 165 -12.84 14.09 33.11
N ALA A 166 -11.56 14.27 33.42
CA ALA A 166 -11.10 15.18 34.45
C ALA A 166 -11.15 16.67 34.05
N GLN A 167 -11.35 17.01 32.77
CA GLN A 167 -11.37 18.41 32.32
C GLN A 167 -12.74 19.07 32.54
N PRO A 168 -12.87 20.10 33.39
CA PRO A 168 -14.15 20.76 33.68
C PRO A 168 -14.74 21.51 32.47
N GLU A 169 -13.89 21.98 31.56
CA GLU A 169 -14.27 22.77 30.36
C GLU A 169 -15.08 21.95 29.34
N LEU A 170 -14.90 20.61 29.31
CA LEU A 170 -15.54 19.70 28.36
C LEU A 170 -16.95 19.23 28.79
N TRP A 171 -17.42 19.63 29.97
CA TRP A 171 -18.75 19.27 30.49
C TRP A 171 -19.85 20.28 30.13
N SER A 172 -19.48 21.48 29.67
CA SER A 172 -20.45 22.42 29.09
C SER A 172 -20.89 21.93 27.71
N LEU A 173 -22.19 21.75 27.50
CA LEU A 173 -22.74 21.26 26.23
C LEU A 173 -22.37 22.14 25.04
N GLU A 174 -22.41 23.46 25.21
CA GLU A 174 -22.07 24.42 24.16
C GLU A 174 -20.58 24.38 23.81
N HIS A 175 -19.70 24.43 24.83
CA HIS A 175 -18.26 24.37 24.61
C HIS A 175 -17.82 23.01 24.08
N LYS A 176 -18.43 21.91 24.55
CA LYS A 176 -18.14 20.54 24.06
C LYS A 176 -18.44 20.44 22.56
N SER A 177 -19.56 20.98 22.09
CA SER A 177 -19.91 20.98 20.66
C SER A 177 -18.94 21.83 19.82
N GLN A 178 -18.57 23.02 20.30
CA GLN A 178 -17.63 23.91 19.60
C GLN A 178 -16.20 23.31 19.54
N ILE A 179 -15.74 22.71 20.63
CA ILE A 179 -14.44 22.03 20.70
C ILE A 179 -14.46 20.79 19.80
N SER A 180 -15.53 19.99 19.86
CA SER A 180 -15.70 18.78 19.04
C SER A 180 -15.58 19.08 17.54
N SER A 181 -16.33 20.08 17.05
CA SER A 181 -16.31 20.44 15.63
C SER A 181 -14.93 20.99 15.20
N ALA A 182 -14.31 21.83 16.02
CA ALA A 182 -12.96 22.33 15.74
C ALA A 182 -11.93 21.18 15.67
N LEU A 183 -12.02 20.23 16.60
CA LEU A 183 -11.12 19.08 16.69
C LEU A 183 -11.30 18.14 15.50
N GLN A 184 -12.54 17.83 15.11
CA GLN A 184 -12.86 17.01 13.94
C GLN A 184 -12.35 17.63 12.63
N HIS A 185 -12.58 18.93 12.41
CA HIS A 185 -12.06 19.63 11.23
C HIS A 185 -10.52 19.61 11.17
N SER A 186 -9.86 19.83 12.30
CA SER A 186 -8.39 19.86 12.40
C SER A 186 -7.75 18.48 12.22
N LEU A 187 -8.43 17.43 12.69
CA LEU A 187 -8.04 16.06 12.42
C LEU A 187 -8.23 15.74 10.93
N LEU A 188 -9.40 15.99 10.34
CA LEU A 188 -9.65 15.68 8.93
C LEU A 188 -8.75 16.47 7.95
N ALA A 189 -8.24 17.64 8.36
CA ALA A 189 -7.20 18.35 7.61
C ALA A 189 -5.88 17.57 7.47
N GLY A 190 -5.70 16.48 8.24
CA GLY A 190 -4.63 15.51 8.06
C GLY A 190 -3.25 16.02 8.46
N THR A 191 -3.17 17.01 9.36
CA THR A 191 -1.90 17.60 9.82
C THR A 191 -1.31 16.90 11.04
N HIS A 192 -2.15 16.28 11.86
CA HIS A 192 -1.79 15.72 13.16
C HIS A 192 -1.31 14.26 13.07
N ALA A 193 -0.49 13.85 14.04
CA ALA A 193 -0.06 12.48 14.22
C ALA A 193 -0.76 11.93 15.47
N LEU A 194 -1.55 10.89 15.29
CA LEU A 194 -2.35 10.28 16.36
C LEU A 194 -2.48 8.78 16.08
N SER A 195 -2.46 7.94 17.11
CA SER A 195 -2.75 6.51 16.95
C SER A 195 -4.23 6.26 16.62
N GLU A 196 -4.57 5.13 16.00
CA GLU A 196 -5.97 4.78 15.73
C GLU A 196 -6.76 4.62 17.04
N ASP A 197 -6.16 3.98 18.04
CA ASP A 197 -6.77 3.81 19.36
C ASP A 197 -7.10 5.14 20.04
N ASN A 198 -6.19 6.13 19.96
CA ASN A 198 -6.44 7.45 20.55
C ASN A 198 -7.50 8.24 19.76
N TYR A 199 -7.63 7.98 18.45
CA TYR A 199 -8.71 8.56 17.65
C TYR A 199 -10.05 7.99 18.11
N ASP A 200 -10.14 6.68 18.30
CA ASP A 200 -11.37 6.01 18.74
C ASP A 200 -11.83 6.51 20.11
N VAL A 201 -10.90 6.72 21.05
CA VAL A 201 -11.23 7.32 22.35
C VAL A 201 -11.82 8.73 22.20
N LEU A 202 -11.29 9.56 21.29
CA LEU A 202 -11.84 10.88 21.02
C LEU A 202 -13.20 10.80 20.32
N ALA A 203 -13.34 9.92 19.32
CA ALA A 203 -14.58 9.71 18.59
C ALA A 203 -15.71 9.24 19.51
N ASP A 204 -15.42 8.30 20.41
CA ASP A 204 -16.35 7.79 21.42
C ASP A 204 -16.73 8.87 22.45
N PHE A 205 -15.75 9.65 22.94
CA PHE A 205 -16.01 10.68 23.94
C PHE A 205 -16.87 11.85 23.42
N PHE A 206 -16.67 12.23 22.16
CA PHE A 206 -17.40 13.32 21.50
C PHE A 206 -18.60 12.83 20.66
N ASP A 207 -18.85 11.52 20.62
CA ASP A 207 -19.94 10.86 19.89
C ASP A 207 -19.97 11.22 18.39
N TRP A 208 -18.79 11.26 17.76
CA TRP A 208 -18.64 11.69 16.35
C TRP A 208 -19.36 10.79 15.35
N GLU A 209 -19.55 9.50 15.67
CA GLU A 209 -20.23 8.55 14.79
C GLU A 209 -21.75 8.74 14.74
N ARG A 210 -22.34 9.32 15.80
CA ARG A 210 -23.79 9.53 15.92
C ARG A 210 -24.22 10.98 15.67
N ALA A 211 -23.26 11.87 15.42
CA ALA A 211 -23.54 13.26 15.13
C ALA A 211 -24.33 13.42 13.81
N LEU A 212 -25.34 14.30 13.81
CA LEU A 212 -26.17 14.59 12.63
C LEU A 212 -25.36 15.15 11.44
N ASP A 213 -24.24 15.83 11.74
CA ASP A 213 -23.31 16.38 10.75
C ASP A 213 -22.07 15.48 10.54
N ALA A 214 -22.21 14.16 10.68
CA ALA A 214 -21.10 13.23 10.55
C ALA A 214 -20.42 13.35 9.15
N PRO A 215 -19.08 13.53 9.11
CA PRO A 215 -18.31 13.58 7.87
C PRO A 215 -18.31 12.23 7.14
N ASP A 216 -18.05 12.26 5.83
CA ASP A 216 -18.01 11.06 4.97
C ASP A 216 -17.12 9.96 5.60
N PRO A 217 -17.66 8.74 5.85
CA PRO A 217 -16.93 7.63 6.45
C PRO A 217 -15.62 7.30 5.72
N TYR A 218 -15.57 7.46 4.39
CA TYR A 218 -14.36 7.18 3.62
C TYR A 218 -13.26 8.23 3.87
N LEU A 219 -13.64 9.51 3.97
CA LEU A 219 -12.71 10.58 4.32
C LEU A 219 -12.15 10.39 5.72
N VAL A 220 -13.01 10.03 6.68
CA VAL A 220 -12.61 9.73 8.06
C VAL A 220 -11.62 8.56 8.08
N ALA A 221 -11.93 7.44 7.44
CA ALA A 221 -11.06 6.27 7.41
C ALA A 221 -9.69 6.58 6.80
N SER A 222 -9.67 7.31 5.68
CA SER A 222 -8.41 7.70 5.04
C SER A 222 -7.59 8.70 5.87
N ALA A 223 -8.24 9.63 6.57
CA ALA A 223 -7.59 10.58 7.47
C ALA A 223 -7.01 9.87 8.70
N ARG A 224 -7.77 8.96 9.33
CA ARG A 224 -7.33 8.11 10.45
C ARG A 224 -6.06 7.36 10.10
N LEU A 225 -6.06 6.64 8.97
CA LEU A 225 -4.92 5.88 8.51
C LEU A 225 -3.68 6.77 8.26
N GLN A 226 -3.88 7.97 7.71
CA GLN A 226 -2.79 8.92 7.52
C GLN A 226 -2.21 9.45 8.84
N MET A 227 -3.06 9.75 9.84
CA MET A 227 -2.60 10.17 11.17
C MET A 227 -1.80 9.07 11.85
N HIS A 228 -2.30 7.84 11.79
CA HIS A 228 -1.65 6.69 12.39
C HIS A 228 -0.26 6.44 11.77
N ARG A 229 -0.17 6.49 10.44
CA ARG A 229 1.11 6.40 9.74
C ARG A 229 2.10 7.51 10.12
N ARG A 230 1.63 8.72 10.42
CA ARG A 230 2.49 9.80 10.92
C ARG A 230 2.95 9.54 12.35
N TRP A 231 2.06 9.05 13.20
CA TRP A 231 2.37 8.68 14.57
C TRP A 231 3.40 7.54 14.63
N LEU A 232 3.31 6.55 13.74
CA LEU A 232 4.30 5.48 13.61
C LEU A 232 5.72 5.98 13.30
N LEU A 233 5.88 7.17 12.71
CA LEU A 233 7.18 7.79 12.43
C LEU A 233 7.75 8.56 13.64
N GLN A 234 6.90 8.92 14.60
CA GLN A 234 7.30 9.59 15.84
C GLN A 234 7.91 8.60 16.82
N PRO A 235 8.77 9.06 17.76
CA PRO A 235 9.45 8.19 18.71
C PRO A 235 8.50 7.31 19.55
N GLU A 236 7.29 7.79 19.81
CA GLU A 236 6.25 7.07 20.55
C GLU A 236 5.73 5.85 19.78
N GLY A 237 5.68 5.92 18.44
CA GLY A 237 5.20 4.85 17.57
C GLY A 237 6.26 3.83 17.16
N HIS A 238 7.55 4.04 17.47
CA HIS A 238 8.64 3.15 17.03
C HIS A 238 8.56 1.75 17.63
N THR A 239 7.98 1.62 18.82
CA THR A 239 7.73 0.32 19.48
C THR A 239 6.70 -0.49 18.69
N GLN A 240 5.57 0.11 18.33
CA GLN A 240 4.55 -0.49 17.49
C GLN A 240 5.09 -0.82 16.10
N LEU A 241 5.86 0.10 15.49
CA LEU A 241 6.48 -0.14 14.19
C LEU A 241 7.40 -1.38 14.22
N ALA A 242 8.20 -1.55 15.28
CA ALA A 242 9.06 -2.72 15.44
C ALA A 242 8.26 -4.02 15.55
N ILE A 243 7.16 -4.02 16.31
CA ILE A 243 6.26 -5.17 16.44
C ILE A 243 5.65 -5.54 15.08
N HIS A 244 5.14 -4.56 14.34
CA HIS A 244 4.59 -4.79 13.00
C HIS A 244 5.63 -5.36 12.03
N LEU A 245 6.87 -4.87 12.06
CA LEU A 245 7.97 -5.43 11.25
C LEU A 245 8.30 -6.88 11.62
N GLN A 246 8.26 -7.23 12.92
CA GLN A 246 8.45 -8.61 13.37
C GLN A 246 7.37 -9.53 12.81
N HIS A 247 6.10 -9.11 12.85
CA HIS A 247 4.99 -9.87 12.28
C HIS A 247 5.08 -10.04 10.76
N LEU A 248 5.64 -9.07 10.05
CA LEU A 248 5.86 -9.14 8.60
C LEU A 248 7.09 -9.96 8.18
N GLY A 249 7.84 -10.53 9.14
CA GLY A 249 8.94 -11.45 8.89
C GLY A 249 10.34 -10.91 9.17
N ASP A 250 10.49 -9.70 9.73
CA ASP A 250 11.78 -9.23 10.24
C ASP A 250 11.95 -9.58 11.72
N ALA A 251 12.36 -10.82 11.98
CA ALA A 251 12.60 -11.31 13.34
C ALA A 251 13.66 -10.51 14.12
N SER A 252 14.49 -9.72 13.44
CA SER A 252 15.51 -8.90 14.07
C SER A 252 15.04 -7.50 14.48
N ALA A 253 13.84 -7.09 14.05
CA ALA A 253 13.34 -5.73 14.22
C ALA A 253 13.30 -5.33 15.70
N SER A 254 13.94 -4.20 16.00
CA SER A 254 13.99 -3.59 17.32
C SER A 254 13.89 -2.07 17.19
N VAL A 255 13.53 -1.38 18.28
CA VAL A 255 13.38 0.08 18.29
C VAL A 255 14.64 0.80 17.79
N LEU A 256 15.82 0.30 18.17
CA LEU A 256 17.10 0.87 17.73
C LEU A 256 17.33 0.69 16.22
N GLN A 257 16.88 -0.44 15.66
CA GLN A 257 16.97 -0.68 14.22
C GLN A 257 15.96 0.17 13.45
N VAL A 258 14.72 0.27 13.93
CA VAL A 258 13.70 1.17 13.37
C VAL A 258 14.23 2.59 13.29
N ARG A 259 14.83 3.09 14.37
CA ARG A 259 15.44 4.42 14.37
C ARG A 259 16.53 4.57 13.31
N LYS A 260 17.45 3.59 13.19
CA LYS A 260 18.49 3.60 12.15
C LYS A 260 17.90 3.53 10.73
N LEU A 261 16.85 2.75 10.51
CA LEU A 261 16.16 2.69 9.23
C LEU A 261 15.54 4.06 8.91
N LEU A 262 14.83 4.69 9.85
CA LEU A 262 14.26 6.02 9.67
C LEU A 262 15.34 7.09 9.44
N GLU A 263 16.50 6.98 10.09
CA GLU A 263 17.66 7.84 9.83
C GLU A 263 18.11 7.72 8.36
N TRP A 264 18.21 6.50 7.80
CA TRP A 264 18.54 6.28 6.37
C TRP A 264 17.52 6.83 5.39
N LEU A 265 16.26 6.98 5.81
CA LEU A 265 15.20 7.59 5.02
C LEU A 265 15.06 9.11 5.23
N GLY A 266 15.79 9.67 6.19
CA GLY A 266 15.80 11.09 6.47
C GLY A 266 16.64 11.91 5.47
N PRO A 267 16.56 13.25 5.54
CA PRO A 267 17.32 14.16 4.68
C PRO A 267 18.81 14.30 5.07
N ALA A 268 19.20 13.82 6.25
CA ALA A 268 20.51 14.13 6.85
C ALA A 268 21.63 13.11 6.53
N GLU A 269 21.35 12.09 5.72
CA GLU A 269 22.36 11.09 5.39
C GLU A 269 23.25 11.55 4.23
N SER A 270 24.56 11.57 4.46
CA SER A 270 25.55 11.64 3.38
C SER A 270 25.28 10.51 2.38
N GLU A 271 25.30 10.79 1.08
CA GLU A 271 25.01 9.80 0.03
C GLU A 271 25.82 8.50 0.22
N GLY A 272 27.07 8.62 0.68
CA GLY A 272 27.95 7.49 0.95
C GLY A 272 27.47 6.53 2.05
N ALA A 273 26.84 7.04 3.13
CA ALA A 273 26.32 6.21 4.22
C ALA A 273 25.13 5.36 3.75
N ALA A 274 24.21 5.96 2.98
CA ALA A 274 23.10 5.25 2.38
C ALA A 274 23.59 4.18 1.38
N PHE A 275 24.57 4.49 0.54
CA PHE A 275 25.18 3.49 -0.37
C PHE A 275 25.89 2.37 0.39
N ALA A 276 26.61 2.69 1.47
CA ALA A 276 27.25 1.70 2.34
C ALA A 276 26.23 0.80 3.06
N ALA A 277 25.09 1.35 3.48
CA ALA A 277 24.01 0.54 4.06
C ALA A 277 23.34 -0.34 2.99
N LEU A 278 23.23 0.15 1.75
CA LEU A 278 22.66 -0.60 0.64
C LEU A 278 23.53 -1.79 0.24
N LEU A 279 24.85 -1.71 0.47
CA LEU A 279 25.76 -2.83 0.19
C LEU A 279 25.29 -4.12 0.90
N TRP A 280 24.56 -4.08 2.01
CA TRP A 280 24.05 -5.30 2.66
C TRP A 280 22.65 -5.74 2.14
N PRO A 281 22.51 -6.96 1.60
CA PRO A 281 21.29 -7.39 0.87
C PRO A 281 19.99 -7.39 1.69
N TRP A 282 20.06 -7.67 2.99
CA TRP A 282 18.88 -7.80 3.84
C TRP A 282 18.27 -6.43 4.20
N ARG A 283 19.10 -5.38 4.31
CA ARG A 283 18.66 -4.03 4.69
C ARG A 283 17.70 -3.41 3.68
N ALA A 284 17.94 -3.64 2.38
CA ALA A 284 17.02 -3.19 1.34
C ALA A 284 15.62 -3.82 1.49
N ASN A 285 15.53 -5.05 2.00
CA ASN A 285 14.24 -5.69 2.27
C ASN A 285 13.57 -5.12 3.53
N GLN A 286 14.34 -4.83 4.58
CA GLN A 286 13.83 -4.21 5.80
C GLN A 286 13.24 -2.83 5.53
N VAL A 287 13.95 -2.00 4.75
CA VAL A 287 13.45 -0.69 4.33
C VAL A 287 12.20 -0.82 3.47
N ARG A 288 12.12 -1.83 2.60
CA ARG A 288 10.91 -2.09 1.82
C ARG A 288 9.71 -2.42 2.71
N LEU A 289 9.88 -3.34 3.66
CA LEU A 289 8.82 -3.69 4.60
C LEU A 289 8.34 -2.46 5.38
N LEU A 290 9.27 -1.60 5.79
CA LEU A 290 8.96 -0.33 6.45
C LEU A 290 8.21 0.65 5.52
N LEU A 291 8.63 0.80 4.26
CA LEU A 291 7.96 1.64 3.27
C LEU A 291 6.56 1.12 2.93
N ASP A 292 6.39 -0.20 2.81
CA ASP A 292 5.10 -0.85 2.57
C ASP A 292 4.18 -0.64 3.78
N LEU A 293 4.68 -0.73 5.02
CA LEU A 293 3.94 -0.48 6.26
C LEU A 293 3.47 0.99 6.37
N ILE A 294 4.33 1.95 6.00
CA ILE A 294 3.99 3.38 5.95
C ILE A 294 3.05 3.68 4.77
N GLY A 295 2.87 2.72 3.85
CA GLY A 295 2.05 2.86 2.65
C GLY A 295 2.64 3.88 1.67
N TYR A 296 3.98 3.94 1.57
CA TYR A 296 4.65 4.77 0.59
C TYR A 296 4.42 4.21 -0.81
N VAL A 297 3.76 5.00 -1.66
CA VAL A 297 3.56 4.68 -3.07
C VAL A 297 4.38 5.63 -3.94
N PRO A 298 5.10 5.17 -4.98
CA PRO A 298 5.98 6.00 -5.81
C PRO A 298 5.21 6.85 -6.83
N ASP A 299 4.08 7.44 -6.45
CA ASP A 299 3.21 8.20 -7.34
C ASP A 299 3.59 9.70 -7.41
N GLY A 300 4.80 10.04 -6.96
CA GLY A 300 5.30 11.41 -6.94
C GLY A 300 4.68 12.33 -5.87
N ARG A 301 3.84 11.78 -4.98
CA ARG A 301 3.33 12.47 -3.80
C ARG A 301 4.47 12.71 -2.79
N LYS A 302 4.41 13.82 -2.05
CA LYS A 302 5.39 14.11 -0.99
C LYS A 302 5.23 13.06 0.12
N PRO A 303 6.31 12.38 0.53
CA PRO A 303 6.23 11.42 1.63
C PRO A 303 5.85 12.13 2.94
N LEU A 304 5.37 11.35 3.91
CA LEU A 304 5.04 11.87 5.24
C LEU A 304 6.33 12.42 5.89
N PRO A 305 6.33 13.61 6.50
CA PRO A 305 7.49 14.08 7.28
C PRO A 305 7.75 13.10 8.45
N PRO A 306 9.02 12.80 8.80
CA PRO A 306 10.27 13.46 8.41
C PRO A 306 10.98 12.85 7.17
N LEU A 307 10.32 11.95 6.43
CA LEU A 307 10.94 11.24 5.31
C LEU A 307 11.34 12.19 4.17
N ASP A 308 12.53 11.98 3.62
CA ASP A 308 12.95 12.64 2.38
C ASP A 308 12.50 11.85 1.15
N ARG A 309 12.11 12.58 0.09
CA ARG A 309 11.60 11.97 -1.14
C ARG A 309 12.69 11.23 -1.90
N GLU A 310 13.88 11.81 -2.01
CA GLU A 310 14.96 11.24 -2.81
C GLU A 310 15.53 10.00 -2.12
N SER A 311 15.72 10.06 -0.80
CA SER A 311 16.12 8.89 0.00
C SER A 311 15.10 7.76 -0.09
N ALA A 312 13.81 8.02 0.15
CA ALA A 312 12.76 6.99 0.08
C ALA A 312 12.68 6.35 -1.32
N GLN A 313 12.77 7.15 -2.39
CA GLN A 313 12.74 6.64 -3.76
C GLN A 313 13.96 5.78 -4.08
N ARG A 314 15.17 6.17 -3.66
CA ARG A 314 16.40 5.37 -3.85
C ARG A 314 16.29 3.99 -3.22
N TRP A 315 15.87 3.94 -1.95
CA TRP A 315 15.68 2.68 -1.23
C TRP A 315 14.56 1.83 -1.82
N TYR A 316 13.43 2.46 -2.20
CA TYR A 316 12.32 1.77 -2.86
C TYR A 316 12.77 1.11 -4.16
N VAL A 317 13.46 1.86 -5.03
CA VAL A 317 14.01 1.34 -6.28
C VAL A 317 14.98 0.20 -5.99
N ALA A 318 15.93 0.38 -5.08
CA ALA A 318 16.91 -0.65 -4.76
C ALA A 318 16.31 -1.94 -4.17
N SER A 319 15.11 -1.88 -3.58
CA SER A 319 14.38 -3.04 -3.07
C SER A 319 13.58 -3.79 -4.14
N GLN A 320 13.22 -3.12 -5.25
CA GLN A 320 12.47 -3.72 -6.35
C GLN A 320 13.35 -4.67 -7.15
N ARG A 321 13.09 -5.97 -7.01
CA ARG A 321 13.84 -7.03 -7.71
C ARG A 321 13.23 -7.42 -9.05
N ASP A 322 12.09 -6.86 -9.40
CA ASP A 322 11.28 -7.42 -10.49
C ASP A 322 11.71 -6.90 -11.87
N VAL A 323 12.31 -5.71 -11.96
CA VAL A 323 12.78 -5.08 -13.21
C VAL A 323 14.31 -5.08 -13.26
N PHE A 324 14.90 -5.08 -14.46
CA PHE A 324 16.31 -4.72 -14.62
C PHE A 324 16.54 -3.35 -14.00
N ASN A 325 17.30 -3.33 -12.91
CA ASN A 325 17.52 -2.13 -12.13
C ASN A 325 19.02 -1.78 -12.15
N PRO A 326 19.42 -0.62 -12.69
CA PRO A 326 20.82 -0.22 -12.74
C PRO A 326 21.40 -0.04 -11.35
N VAL A 327 20.60 0.36 -10.35
CA VAL A 327 21.07 0.54 -8.97
C VAL A 327 21.49 -0.80 -8.37
N ILE A 328 20.68 -1.85 -8.54
CA ILE A 328 21.01 -3.20 -8.07
C ILE A 328 22.20 -3.77 -8.85
N ALA A 329 22.30 -3.45 -10.14
CA ALA A 329 23.43 -3.83 -10.98
C ALA A 329 24.75 -3.27 -10.44
N ILE A 330 24.82 -1.96 -10.24
CA ILE A 330 26.00 -1.25 -9.70
C ILE A 330 26.35 -1.81 -8.31
N LEU A 331 25.34 -1.97 -7.45
CA LEU A 331 25.53 -2.41 -6.09
C LEU A 331 26.08 -3.83 -5.99
N GLY A 332 25.55 -4.74 -6.80
CA GLY A 332 26.07 -6.10 -6.80
C GLY A 332 27.43 -6.23 -7.51
N LEU A 333 27.72 -5.36 -8.48
CA LEU A 333 29.07 -5.23 -9.04
C LEU A 333 30.05 -4.78 -7.96
N ALA A 334 29.68 -3.77 -7.17
CA ALA A 334 30.45 -3.33 -6.01
C ALA A 334 30.67 -4.46 -4.98
N ARG A 335 29.64 -5.25 -4.66
CA ARG A 335 29.79 -6.44 -3.78
C ARG A 335 30.76 -7.46 -4.36
N SER A 336 30.63 -7.78 -5.65
CA SER A 336 31.51 -8.73 -6.33
C SER A 336 32.95 -8.23 -6.40
N ALA A 337 33.15 -6.92 -6.52
CA ALA A 337 34.45 -6.29 -6.47
C ALA A 337 35.07 -6.38 -5.07
N ILE A 338 34.31 -6.14 -3.99
CA ILE A 338 34.77 -6.31 -2.61
C ILE A 338 35.17 -7.76 -2.33
N VAL A 339 34.38 -8.73 -2.78
CA VAL A 339 34.72 -10.16 -2.64
C VAL A 339 35.96 -10.49 -3.48
N GLY A 340 36.03 -9.99 -4.71
CA GLY A 340 37.18 -10.18 -5.59
C GLY A 340 38.47 -9.60 -5.01
N THR A 341 38.42 -8.40 -4.42
CA THR A 341 39.59 -7.79 -3.76
C THR A 341 39.99 -8.55 -2.50
N ALA A 342 39.03 -9.06 -1.71
CA ALA A 342 39.33 -9.90 -0.55
C ALA A 342 40.00 -11.22 -0.95
N ILE A 343 39.51 -11.87 -2.02
CA ILE A 343 40.14 -13.07 -2.60
C ILE A 343 41.55 -12.73 -3.08
N PHE A 344 41.71 -11.65 -3.85
CA PHE A 344 43.02 -11.23 -4.34
C PHE A 344 44.01 -10.95 -3.19
N LEU A 345 43.59 -10.25 -2.13
CA LEU A 345 44.41 -9.98 -0.95
C LEU A 345 44.79 -11.27 -0.20
N LEU A 346 43.88 -12.24 -0.11
CA LEU A 346 44.18 -13.55 0.46
C LEU A 346 45.27 -14.28 -0.33
N PHE A 347 45.15 -14.31 -1.66
CA PHE A 347 46.15 -14.93 -2.54
C PHE A 347 47.47 -14.15 -2.58
N LEU A 348 47.42 -12.83 -2.44
CA LEU A 348 48.61 -12.00 -2.26
C LEU A 348 49.35 -12.37 -0.96
N LEU A 349 48.62 -12.55 0.15
CA LEU A 349 49.20 -12.96 1.43
C LEU A 349 49.82 -14.36 1.32
N LEU A 350 49.12 -15.32 0.71
CA LEU A 350 49.67 -16.65 0.42
C LEU A 350 50.94 -16.57 -0.44
N ALA A 351 50.95 -15.72 -1.47
CA ALA A 351 52.11 -15.49 -2.32
C ALA A 351 53.28 -14.82 -1.59
N MET A 352 53.04 -14.03 -0.54
CA MET A 352 54.11 -13.49 0.32
C MET A 352 54.71 -14.53 1.27
N ILE A 353 53.91 -15.53 1.68
CA ILE A 353 54.39 -16.65 2.52
C ILE A 353 55.21 -17.62 1.68
N ASP A 354 54.74 -17.91 0.47
CA ASP A 354 55.40 -18.80 -0.48
C ASP A 354 56.62 -18.10 -1.10
N HIS A 355 57.82 -18.40 -0.60
CA HIS A 355 59.08 -17.84 -1.14
C HIS A 355 59.34 -18.43 -2.54
N ASN A 356 58.65 -17.92 -3.55
CA ASN A 356 58.81 -18.37 -4.93
C ASN A 356 60.10 -17.79 -5.55
N PRO A 357 61.08 -18.62 -5.97
CA PRO A 357 62.36 -18.15 -6.48
C PRO A 357 62.34 -17.74 -7.96
N SER A 358 61.20 -17.85 -8.67
CA SER A 358 61.12 -17.52 -10.09
C SER A 358 61.01 -16.01 -10.36
N PRO A 359 61.72 -15.45 -11.37
CA PRO A 359 61.64 -14.03 -11.75
C PRO A 359 60.37 -13.70 -12.57
N GLY A 360 59.19 -13.94 -11.98
CA GLY A 360 57.87 -13.71 -12.57
C GLY A 360 56.78 -13.57 -11.52
N MET A 361 55.55 -13.22 -11.95
CA MET A 361 54.38 -13.23 -11.06
C MET A 361 54.23 -14.63 -10.46
N SER A 362 53.98 -14.73 -9.15
CA SER A 362 53.82 -16.05 -8.54
C SER A 362 52.56 -16.73 -9.12
N PRO A 363 52.59 -18.04 -9.41
CA PRO A 363 51.44 -18.75 -9.94
C PRO A 363 50.24 -18.65 -8.99
N VAL A 364 50.50 -18.54 -7.69
CA VAL A 364 49.50 -18.30 -6.65
C VAL A 364 48.79 -16.94 -6.84
N LEU A 365 49.54 -15.89 -7.19
CA LEU A 365 48.98 -14.57 -7.44
C LEU A 365 48.19 -14.51 -8.76
N GLU A 366 48.64 -15.22 -9.80
CA GLU A 366 47.88 -15.37 -11.05
C GLU A 366 46.52 -16.02 -10.81
N VAL A 367 46.48 -17.10 -10.03
CA VAL A 367 45.22 -17.76 -9.63
C VAL A 367 44.32 -16.79 -8.85
N GLY A 368 44.89 -15.98 -7.94
CA GLY A 368 44.15 -14.93 -7.23
C GLY A 368 43.53 -13.89 -8.16
N LEU A 369 44.26 -13.45 -9.18
CA LEU A 369 43.78 -12.48 -10.17
C LEU A 369 42.64 -13.04 -11.02
N TYR A 370 42.79 -14.27 -11.54
CA TYR A 370 41.72 -14.95 -12.27
C TYR A 370 40.51 -15.23 -11.37
N GLY A 371 40.73 -15.58 -10.10
CA GLY A 371 39.66 -15.73 -9.10
C GLY A 371 38.86 -14.44 -8.89
N ALA A 372 39.55 -13.30 -8.72
CA ALA A 372 38.89 -12.01 -8.58
C ALA A 372 38.08 -11.61 -9.84
N ALA A 373 38.68 -11.80 -11.03
CA ALA A 373 38.02 -11.50 -12.30
C ALA A 373 36.77 -12.38 -12.54
N THR A 374 36.86 -13.68 -12.24
CA THR A 374 35.74 -14.61 -12.39
C THR A 374 34.59 -14.32 -11.44
N CYS A 375 34.85 -13.82 -10.22
CA CYS A 375 33.79 -13.37 -9.31
C CYS A 375 32.99 -12.19 -9.88
N ILE A 376 33.67 -11.18 -10.42
CA ILE A 376 33.02 -9.97 -10.97
C ILE A 376 32.25 -10.32 -12.24
N VAL A 377 32.90 -10.99 -13.20
CA VAL A 377 32.31 -11.37 -14.48
C VAL A 377 31.18 -12.39 -14.28
N GLY A 378 31.38 -13.35 -13.38
CA GLY A 378 30.38 -14.36 -13.03
C GLY A 378 29.12 -13.74 -12.45
N TRP A 379 29.28 -12.81 -11.49
CA TRP A 379 28.14 -12.11 -10.90
C TRP A 379 27.40 -11.24 -11.94
N ALA A 380 28.11 -10.47 -12.76
CA ALA A 380 27.52 -9.63 -13.79
C ALA A 380 26.75 -10.47 -14.82
N THR A 381 27.35 -11.57 -15.28
CA THR A 381 26.71 -12.52 -16.20
C THR A 381 25.46 -13.12 -15.58
N TRP A 382 25.54 -13.60 -14.33
CA TRP A 382 24.39 -14.12 -13.60
C TRP A 382 23.27 -13.08 -13.46
N TYR A 383 23.59 -11.84 -13.08
CA TYR A 383 22.61 -10.78 -12.92
C TYR A 383 21.90 -10.43 -14.24
N CYS A 384 22.64 -10.35 -15.34
CA CYS A 384 22.07 -10.12 -16.67
C CYS A 384 21.14 -11.27 -17.09
N VAL A 385 21.58 -12.53 -16.94
CA VAL A 385 20.77 -13.71 -17.28
C VAL A 385 19.51 -13.77 -16.42
N MET A 386 19.62 -13.53 -15.11
CA MET A 386 18.47 -13.54 -14.20
C MET A 386 17.50 -12.38 -14.46
N SER A 387 18.01 -11.19 -14.79
CA SER A 387 17.17 -10.04 -15.16
C SER A 387 16.42 -10.30 -16.47
N LEU A 388 17.10 -10.89 -17.45
CA LEU A 388 16.50 -11.30 -18.72
C LEU A 388 15.43 -12.38 -18.50
N LEU A 389 15.71 -13.39 -17.66
CA LEU A 389 14.75 -14.42 -17.27
C LEU A 389 13.49 -13.83 -16.61
N ARG A 390 13.66 -12.91 -15.65
CA ARG A 390 12.54 -12.24 -14.99
C ARG A 390 11.71 -11.45 -15.98
N TRP A 391 12.37 -10.68 -16.86
CA TRP A 391 11.69 -9.95 -17.93
C TRP A 391 10.92 -10.89 -18.88
N GLN A 392 11.54 -11.99 -19.31
CA GLN A 392 10.94 -13.00 -20.20
C GLN A 392 9.76 -13.74 -19.57
N CYS A 393 9.78 -13.97 -18.26
CA CYS A 393 8.74 -14.70 -17.52
C CYS A 393 7.56 -13.81 -17.09
N ARG A 394 7.57 -12.49 -17.37
CA ARG A 394 6.47 -11.62 -16.97
C ARG A 394 5.18 -11.93 -17.73
N PRO A 395 4.02 -11.84 -17.06
CA PRO A 395 2.73 -11.95 -17.73
C PRO A 395 2.56 -10.80 -18.71
N GLU A 396 2.17 -11.11 -19.95
CA GLU A 396 1.99 -10.14 -21.02
C GLU A 396 0.83 -9.15 -20.78
N THR A 397 -0.01 -9.43 -19.77
CA THR A 397 -1.10 -8.57 -19.30
C THR A 397 -0.64 -7.48 -18.33
N ASP A 398 0.64 -7.46 -17.94
CA ASP A 398 1.19 -6.43 -17.06
C ASP A 398 1.23 -5.07 -17.79
N PRO A 399 0.53 -4.02 -17.28
CA PRO A 399 0.48 -2.70 -17.92
C PRO A 399 1.85 -2.02 -18.04
N ARG A 400 2.88 -2.53 -17.35
CA ARG A 400 4.26 -2.02 -17.42
C ARG A 400 5.03 -2.48 -18.67
N LEU A 401 4.51 -3.44 -19.43
CA LEU A 401 5.11 -3.91 -20.68
C LEU A 401 4.64 -3.06 -21.86
N THR A 402 5.44 -2.07 -22.26
CA THR A 402 5.14 -1.20 -23.41
C THR A 402 5.21 -1.91 -24.77
N ARG A 403 5.90 -3.06 -24.87
CA ARG A 403 6.12 -3.79 -26.14
C ARG A 403 6.07 -5.32 -25.97
N PRO A 404 4.87 -5.93 -25.86
CA PRO A 404 4.73 -7.39 -25.68
C PRO A 404 5.25 -8.21 -26.87
N LEU A 405 5.22 -7.65 -28.09
CA LEU A 405 5.77 -8.31 -29.29
C LEU A 405 7.28 -8.53 -29.21
N LEU A 406 8.02 -7.60 -28.57
CA LEU A 406 9.47 -7.72 -28.40
C LEU A 406 9.82 -8.93 -27.52
N GLN A 407 9.05 -9.15 -26.45
CA GLN A 407 9.23 -10.29 -25.54
C GLN A 407 8.94 -11.63 -26.24
N ARG A 408 7.95 -11.66 -27.15
CA ARG A 408 7.62 -12.86 -27.93
C ARG A 408 8.68 -13.21 -28.98
N LEU A 409 9.21 -12.20 -29.68
CA LEU A 409 10.15 -12.38 -30.79
C LEU A 409 11.63 -12.47 -30.35
N PHE A 410 11.95 -12.15 -29.10
CA PHE A 410 13.33 -12.19 -28.62
C PHE A 410 13.97 -13.58 -28.73
N ILE A 411 13.30 -14.63 -28.25
CA ILE A 411 13.83 -16.01 -28.27
C ILE A 411 14.09 -16.49 -29.71
N PRO A 412 13.15 -16.39 -30.67
CA PRO A 412 13.42 -16.82 -32.04
C PRO A 412 14.45 -15.94 -32.76
N ALA A 413 14.51 -14.63 -32.48
CA ALA A 413 15.53 -13.75 -33.07
C ALA A 413 16.96 -14.13 -32.63
N VAL A 414 17.15 -14.38 -31.33
CA VAL A 414 18.44 -14.83 -30.78
C VAL A 414 18.77 -16.25 -31.27
N GLY A 415 17.78 -17.13 -31.37
CA GLY A 415 17.94 -18.47 -31.95
C GLY A 415 18.36 -18.44 -33.43
N MET A 416 17.79 -17.53 -34.23
CA MET A 416 18.18 -17.32 -35.63
C MET A 416 19.62 -16.80 -35.75
N LEU A 417 20.03 -15.88 -34.88
CA LEU A 417 21.42 -15.39 -34.84
C LEU A 417 22.40 -16.53 -34.55
N ALA A 418 22.09 -17.35 -33.54
CA ALA A 418 22.89 -18.54 -33.23
C ALA A 418 22.93 -19.53 -34.40
N GLY A 419 21.81 -19.74 -35.09
CA GLY A 419 21.75 -20.54 -36.33
C GLY A 419 22.65 -19.97 -37.44
N GLY A 420 22.62 -18.66 -37.66
CA GLY A 420 23.50 -17.97 -38.60
C GLY A 420 24.99 -18.16 -38.29
N LEU A 421 25.38 -18.09 -37.01
CA LEU A 421 26.76 -18.37 -36.60
C LEU A 421 27.20 -19.81 -36.88
N ILE A 422 26.29 -20.78 -36.78
CA ILE A 422 26.57 -22.18 -37.15
C ILE A 422 26.83 -22.30 -38.65
N PHE A 423 26.10 -21.57 -39.50
CA PHE A 423 26.33 -21.56 -40.95
C PHE A 423 27.68 -20.97 -41.35
N VAL A 424 28.23 -20.04 -40.56
CA VAL A 424 29.56 -19.43 -40.77
C VAL A 424 30.67 -20.23 -40.06
N ASP A 425 30.38 -21.45 -39.60
CA ASP A 425 31.29 -22.37 -38.89
C ASP A 425 31.86 -21.83 -37.55
N LEU A 426 31.22 -20.80 -36.97
CA LEU A 426 31.53 -20.25 -35.65
C LEU A 426 30.81 -21.03 -34.55
N LYS A 427 30.96 -22.36 -34.54
CA LYS A 427 30.22 -23.27 -33.66
C LYS A 427 30.40 -22.97 -32.17
N GLN A 428 31.60 -22.60 -31.75
CA GLN A 428 31.88 -22.24 -30.34
C GLN A 428 31.06 -21.01 -29.90
N MET A 429 31.00 -19.97 -30.74
CA MET A 429 30.22 -18.76 -30.47
C MET A 429 28.72 -19.05 -30.47
N ALA A 430 28.25 -19.90 -31.38
CA ALA A 430 26.87 -20.35 -31.41
C ALA A 430 26.49 -21.14 -30.15
N THR A 431 27.37 -22.00 -29.63
CA THR A 431 27.16 -22.73 -28.37
C THR A 431 26.99 -21.77 -27.20
N PHE A 432 27.82 -20.72 -27.09
CA PHE A 432 27.69 -19.71 -26.02
C PHE A 432 26.33 -18.99 -26.01
N ILE A 433 25.68 -18.86 -27.18
CA ILE A 433 24.36 -18.22 -27.29
C ILE A 433 23.23 -19.24 -27.11
N ALA A 434 23.33 -20.42 -27.72
CA ALA A 434 22.28 -21.44 -27.71
C ALA A 434 22.12 -22.11 -26.34
N LEU A 435 23.24 -22.33 -25.63
CA LEU A 435 23.26 -23.01 -24.33
C LEU A 435 22.44 -22.30 -23.24
N PRO A 436 22.56 -20.97 -23.01
CA PRO A 436 21.70 -20.26 -22.06
C PRO A 436 20.27 -20.05 -22.58
N LEU A 437 20.06 -20.05 -23.90
CA LEU A 437 18.73 -19.83 -24.49
C LEU A 437 17.75 -20.98 -24.17
N LEU A 438 18.25 -22.22 -24.13
CA LEU A 438 17.45 -23.42 -23.83
C LEU A 438 16.83 -23.40 -22.42
N PRO A 439 17.59 -23.24 -21.32
CA PRO A 439 17.01 -23.17 -19.99
C PRO A 439 16.13 -21.94 -19.82
N ILE A 440 16.40 -20.83 -20.53
CA ILE A 440 15.50 -19.66 -20.53
C ILE A 440 14.13 -20.01 -21.11
N ALA A 441 14.08 -20.66 -22.27
CA ALA A 441 12.82 -21.08 -22.88
C ALA A 441 12.07 -22.12 -22.02
N LEU A 442 12.80 -23.08 -21.43
CA LEU A 442 12.22 -24.11 -20.57
C LEU A 442 11.67 -23.53 -19.26
N LEU A 443 12.44 -22.67 -18.56
CA LEU A 443 12.01 -22.02 -17.33
C LEU A 443 10.83 -21.08 -17.56
N ARG A 444 10.80 -20.41 -18.72
CA ARG A 444 9.66 -19.59 -19.13
C ARG A 444 8.39 -20.42 -19.28
N TRP A 445 8.48 -21.58 -19.96
CA TRP A 445 7.35 -22.50 -20.09
C TRP A 445 6.89 -23.04 -18.71
N ILE A 446 7.82 -23.58 -17.91
CA ILE A 446 7.52 -24.18 -16.58
C ILE A 446 6.90 -23.17 -15.60
N ARG A 447 7.48 -21.96 -15.49
CA ARG A 447 6.99 -20.95 -14.53
C ARG A 447 5.62 -20.40 -14.90
N ARG A 448 5.22 -20.47 -16.17
CA ARG A 448 3.99 -19.87 -16.68
C ARG A 448 2.82 -20.85 -16.72
N ASP A 449 3.07 -22.13 -16.95
CA ASP A 449 2.06 -23.21 -16.88
C ASP A 449 1.61 -23.52 -15.44
N ARG A 450 2.12 -22.83 -14.41
CA ARG A 450 1.77 -22.99 -12.98
C ARG A 450 1.62 -24.44 -12.56
N VAL A 451 2.47 -25.34 -13.05
CA VAL A 451 2.50 -26.71 -12.55
C VAL A 451 3.07 -26.66 -11.14
N THR A 452 2.20 -26.50 -10.15
CA THR A 452 2.55 -26.64 -8.75
C THR A 452 2.85 -28.12 -8.53
N PHE A 453 4.10 -28.50 -8.73
CA PHE A 453 4.59 -29.79 -8.28
C PHE A 453 4.48 -29.82 -6.77
N GLN A 454 3.42 -30.46 -6.25
CA GLN A 454 3.35 -30.84 -4.85
C GLN A 454 4.37 -31.97 -4.64
N PHE A 455 5.62 -31.58 -4.39
CA PHE A 455 6.72 -32.50 -4.23
C PHE A 455 6.73 -33.06 -2.80
N GLN A 456 6.23 -34.28 -2.63
CA GLN A 456 6.37 -35.03 -1.38
C GLN A 456 7.72 -35.75 -1.37
N TRP A 457 8.64 -35.28 -0.53
CA TRP A 457 10.02 -35.78 -0.44
C TRP A 457 10.07 -37.23 0.07
N SER A 458 10.77 -38.11 -0.65
CA SER A 458 11.10 -39.47 -0.21
C SER A 458 12.55 -39.81 -0.55
N TRP A 459 13.17 -40.71 0.21
CA TRP A 459 14.58 -41.12 0.00
C TRP A 459 14.85 -41.73 -1.39
N GLY A 460 13.83 -42.26 -2.06
CA GLY A 460 13.93 -42.73 -3.45
C GLY A 460 14.20 -41.61 -4.46
N TRP A 461 13.77 -40.37 -4.17
CA TRP A 461 14.04 -39.21 -5.01
C TRP A 461 15.51 -38.78 -4.98
N ALA A 462 16.28 -39.14 -3.96
CA ALA A 462 17.72 -38.88 -3.95
C ALA A 462 18.45 -39.62 -5.09
N TRP A 463 18.04 -40.87 -5.36
CA TRP A 463 18.57 -41.66 -6.48
C TRP A 463 18.11 -41.12 -7.84
N VAL A 464 16.85 -40.71 -7.94
CA VAL A 464 16.33 -40.05 -9.15
C VAL A 464 17.07 -38.73 -9.39
N ALA A 465 17.27 -37.90 -8.36
CA ALA A 465 18.00 -36.64 -8.46
C ALA A 465 19.46 -36.86 -8.88
N LEU A 466 20.13 -37.87 -8.34
CA LEU A 466 21.51 -38.21 -8.72
C LEU A 466 21.60 -38.71 -10.18
N LEU A 467 20.67 -39.57 -10.61
CA LEU A 467 20.57 -40.01 -12.01
C LEU A 467 20.24 -38.85 -12.95
N CYS A 468 19.29 -38.00 -12.59
CA CYS A 468 18.95 -36.79 -13.33
C CYS A 468 20.13 -35.83 -13.41
N THR A 469 20.90 -35.67 -12.32
CA THR A 469 22.09 -34.80 -12.31
C THR A 469 23.18 -35.34 -13.23
N LYS A 470 23.43 -36.66 -13.20
CA LYS A 470 24.39 -37.31 -14.10
C LYS A 470 23.95 -37.23 -15.57
N ALA A 471 22.67 -37.48 -15.83
CA ALA A 471 22.08 -37.34 -17.16
C ALA A 471 22.13 -35.88 -17.65
N ALA A 472 21.89 -34.91 -16.77
CA ALA A 472 22.02 -33.49 -17.08
C ALA A 472 23.49 -33.12 -17.39
N PHE A 473 24.46 -33.68 -16.66
CA PHE A 473 25.88 -33.45 -16.94
C PHE A 473 26.32 -34.04 -18.28
N MET A 474 25.89 -35.26 -18.61
CA MET A 474 26.13 -35.87 -19.93
C MET A 474 25.42 -35.10 -21.05
N GLY A 475 24.15 -34.71 -20.82
CA GLY A 475 23.37 -33.90 -21.76
C GLY A 475 23.98 -32.52 -21.99
N PHE A 476 24.54 -31.91 -20.95
CA PHE A 476 25.26 -30.64 -21.04
C PHE A 476 26.51 -30.77 -21.92
N GLY A 477 27.31 -31.82 -21.73
CA GLY A 477 28.45 -32.11 -22.61
C GLY A 477 28.04 -32.31 -24.07
N TYR A 478 26.92 -33.00 -24.30
CA TYR A 478 26.36 -33.19 -25.64
C TYR A 478 25.87 -31.87 -26.27
N LEU A 479 25.20 -31.02 -25.49
CA LEU A 479 24.73 -29.69 -25.93
C LEU A 479 25.89 -28.74 -26.28
N VAL A 480 27.02 -28.87 -25.58
CA VAL A 480 28.24 -28.10 -25.89
C VAL A 480 28.86 -28.54 -27.22
N LEU A 481 28.89 -29.84 -27.50
CA LEU A 481 29.38 -30.40 -28.76
C LEU A 481 28.43 -30.12 -29.95
N TYR A 482 27.12 -30.10 -29.70
CA TYR A 482 26.09 -29.99 -30.74
C TYR A 482 25.13 -28.82 -30.45
N PRO A 483 25.50 -27.57 -30.80
CA PRO A 483 24.65 -26.40 -30.57
C PRO A 483 23.31 -26.47 -31.33
N GLN A 484 23.26 -27.24 -32.42
CA GLN A 484 22.04 -27.50 -33.18
C GLN A 484 20.96 -28.20 -32.35
N ALA A 485 21.36 -29.16 -31.49
CA ALA A 485 20.43 -29.85 -30.60
C ALA A 485 19.84 -28.90 -29.56
N ALA A 486 20.65 -27.95 -29.06
CA ALA A 486 20.18 -26.90 -28.16
C ALA A 486 19.15 -26.00 -28.83
N LEU A 487 19.39 -25.57 -30.08
CA LEU A 487 18.44 -24.74 -30.84
C LEU A 487 17.14 -25.49 -31.14
N LEU A 488 17.20 -26.76 -31.52
CA LEU A 488 16.00 -27.58 -31.72
C LEU A 488 15.17 -27.65 -30.43
N GLY A 489 15.81 -27.93 -29.29
CA GLY A 489 15.16 -27.94 -27.98
C GLY A 489 14.54 -26.58 -27.63
N THR A 490 15.22 -25.47 -27.92
CA THR A 490 14.67 -24.12 -27.70
C THR A 490 13.43 -23.84 -28.54
N ALA A 491 13.41 -24.26 -29.81
CA ALA A 491 12.30 -24.06 -30.72
C ALA A 491 11.07 -24.86 -30.29
N ILE A 492 11.27 -26.11 -29.83
CA ILE A 492 10.20 -26.95 -29.28
C ILE A 492 9.61 -26.31 -28.02
N ALA A 493 10.46 -25.91 -27.06
CA ALA A 493 10.01 -25.29 -25.81
C ALA A 493 9.26 -23.96 -26.05
N TRP A 494 9.75 -23.14 -26.98
CA TRP A 494 9.10 -21.88 -27.34
C TRP A 494 7.75 -22.10 -28.05
N SER A 495 7.66 -23.11 -28.93
CA SER A 495 6.40 -23.45 -29.61
C SER A 495 5.36 -23.97 -28.62
N ALA A 496 5.76 -24.80 -27.66
CA ALA A 496 4.90 -25.27 -26.58
C ALA A 496 4.36 -24.11 -25.72
N ASP A 497 5.23 -23.15 -25.34
CA ASP A 497 4.83 -21.93 -24.62
C ASP A 497 3.80 -21.11 -25.41
N LEU A 498 3.96 -20.95 -26.73
CA LEU A 498 2.98 -20.24 -27.56
C LEU A 498 1.61 -20.94 -27.61
N ILE A 499 1.60 -22.26 -27.69
CA ILE A 499 0.36 -23.06 -27.72
C ILE A 499 -0.37 -22.94 -26.37
N SER A 500 0.35 -23.03 -25.25
CA SER A 500 -0.23 -22.80 -23.91
C SER A 500 -0.86 -21.41 -23.81
N GLN A 501 -0.16 -20.37 -24.28
CA GLN A 501 -0.69 -19.00 -24.29
C GLN A 501 -1.92 -18.81 -25.18
N TRP A 502 -1.99 -19.53 -26.30
CA TRP A 502 -3.16 -19.49 -27.19
C TRP A 502 -4.36 -20.13 -26.52
N ASN A 503 -4.18 -21.29 -25.87
CA ASN A 503 -5.21 -21.97 -25.11
C ASN A 503 -5.72 -21.12 -23.94
N ALA A 504 -4.82 -20.53 -23.14
CA ALA A 504 -5.17 -19.69 -21.99
C ALA A 504 -5.96 -18.43 -22.39
N ARG A 505 -5.65 -17.83 -23.55
CA ARG A 505 -6.42 -16.70 -24.09
C ARG A 505 -7.80 -17.12 -24.59
N ARG A 506 -7.91 -18.33 -25.15
CA ARG A 506 -9.18 -18.88 -25.62
C ARG A 506 -10.12 -19.19 -24.45
N THR A 507 -9.61 -19.70 -23.33
CA THR A 507 -10.40 -19.98 -22.13
C THR A 507 -10.81 -18.72 -21.36
N ALA A 508 -10.07 -17.61 -21.47
CA ALA A 508 -10.41 -16.34 -20.81
C ALA A 508 -11.38 -15.46 -21.64
N ALA A 509 -11.70 -15.88 -22.87
CA ALA A 509 -12.61 -15.17 -23.77
C ALA A 509 -13.97 -15.89 -23.91
N HIS A 510 -14.11 -17.05 -23.26
CA HIS A 510 -15.33 -17.85 -23.13
C HIS A 510 -15.75 -17.82 -21.68
#